data_AF-A0A2K1YIH7-F1
#
_entry.id   AF-A0A2K1YIH7-F1
#
_cell.length_a   1.000
_cell.length_b   1.000
_cell.length_c   1.000
_cell.angle_alpha   90.00
_cell.angle_beta   90.00
_cell.angle_gamma   90.00
#
_symmetry.space_group_name_H-M   'P 1'
#
loop_
_entity.id
_entity.type
_entity.pdbx_description
1 polymer ?
#
loop_
_entity_poly.entity_id
_entity_poly.type
_entity_poly.pdbx_seq_one_letter_code
_entity_poly.pdbx_strand_id
1 'polypeptide(L)'
;MSLRRSILSRRFSRSFNNQNRNERNAVESGRLGGELWAESDGWGSMLPELLGEIIKRVEESEDRWPQRQSVVACACVCKKWRDVTKDIVKSLPNSSSSTNNASPGKITFPSCLKQPGPRDLPHQCLIKRNKKTSTFYLYLALTPSFMDKGKFLLAARRYRQGAHTEYIISLDADELSQGSNAYVGKLSSDFLGTNFTIFDSQPPHSGAKPSSSRASRRFASKQISPQVPAGNFEVGQVSYKFNLLKSRGPRRMVCSLKCPVLQETINDKILDNSKMNGLESASSGCTVLRNKAPRWHEHLQCWCLNFHGRVTVASVKNFQLVATMDQSQPGGRGDEDTVLLQFGKVGEDTFTMDYRLPLSAFQAFAICLTSFGTKLA
;
A
#
# COMPACT_ATOMS: atom_id res chain seq x y z
N MET A 1 -21.28 -22.85 -21.34
CA MET A 1 -22.47 -22.65 -20.47
C MET A 1 -22.05 -21.85 -19.25
N SER A 2 -22.82 -20.81 -18.91
CA SER A 2 -22.42 -19.71 -18.02
C SER A 2 -22.49 -20.10 -16.53
N LEU A 3 -21.39 -19.90 -15.80
CA LEU A 3 -21.25 -20.00 -14.33
C LEU A 3 -22.08 -18.95 -13.53
N ARG A 4 -23.02 -18.25 -14.17
CA ARG A 4 -23.75 -17.13 -13.57
C ARG A 4 -24.95 -17.50 -12.68
N ARG A 5 -25.37 -18.77 -12.56
CA ARG A 5 -26.67 -19.10 -11.95
C ARG A 5 -26.68 -19.78 -10.58
N SER A 6 -25.57 -20.21 -9.99
CA SER A 6 -25.63 -20.95 -8.71
C SER A 6 -25.44 -20.12 -7.43
N ILE A 7 -25.12 -18.81 -7.51
CA ILE A 7 -24.73 -18.02 -6.31
C ILE A 7 -25.80 -17.00 -5.86
N LEU A 8 -26.93 -16.85 -6.58
CA LEU A 8 -27.95 -15.85 -6.25
C LEU A 8 -29.07 -16.31 -5.29
N SER A 9 -29.03 -17.53 -4.72
CA SER A 9 -30.14 -18.03 -3.90
C SER A 9 -30.10 -17.67 -2.40
N ARG A 10 -29.10 -16.94 -1.91
CA ARG A 10 -29.09 -16.46 -0.51
C ARG A 10 -29.25 -14.94 -0.44
N ARG A 11 -30.41 -14.46 -0.88
CA ARG A 11 -30.94 -13.16 -0.45
C ARG A 11 -31.27 -13.25 1.04
N PHE A 12 -30.71 -12.33 1.81
CA PHE A 12 -31.04 -12.07 3.20
C PHE A 12 -32.56 -11.90 3.37
N SER A 13 -33.21 -12.85 4.05
CA SER A 13 -34.51 -12.62 4.66
C SER A 13 -34.29 -12.49 6.17
N ARG A 14 -34.36 -11.26 6.67
CA ARG A 14 -34.52 -10.94 8.08
C ARG A 14 -36.03 -10.92 8.35
N SER A 15 -36.53 -11.86 9.13
CA SER A 15 -37.79 -11.65 9.86
C SER A 15 -37.87 -12.53 11.10
N PHE A 16 -37.92 -11.83 12.25
CA PHE A 16 -38.70 -12.07 13.47
C PHE A 16 -38.75 -13.44 14.19
N ASN A 17 -38.32 -13.34 15.45
CA ASN A 17 -38.94 -13.77 16.71
C ASN A 17 -39.27 -15.26 17.00
N ASN A 18 -38.53 -15.78 18.00
CA ASN A 18 -39.01 -16.01 19.36
C ASN A 18 -40.27 -16.88 19.56
N GLN A 19 -40.11 -18.13 20.02
CA GLN A 19 -40.72 -18.68 21.25
C GLN A 19 -40.56 -20.20 21.39
N ASN A 20 -40.23 -20.61 22.63
CA ASN A 20 -40.58 -21.83 23.37
C ASN A 20 -40.30 -23.23 22.76
N ARG A 21 -39.50 -24.11 23.40
CA ARG A 21 -39.65 -24.86 24.66
C ARG A 21 -40.47 -26.16 24.49
N ASN A 22 -39.80 -27.29 24.77
CA ASN A 22 -40.27 -28.65 25.06
C ASN A 22 -41.04 -29.43 23.96
N GLU A 23 -40.52 -30.60 23.59
CA GLU A 23 -41.04 -31.89 24.07
C GLU A 23 -40.14 -33.06 23.69
N ARG A 24 -40.06 -34.02 24.62
CA ARG A 24 -39.39 -35.32 24.50
C ARG A 24 -40.34 -36.27 23.78
N ASN A 25 -39.82 -37.18 22.95
CA ASN A 25 -40.22 -38.58 22.99
C ASN A 25 -39.25 -39.46 22.21
N ALA A 26 -38.86 -40.56 22.85
CA ALA A 26 -38.01 -41.61 22.35
C ALA A 26 -38.80 -42.58 21.46
N VAL A 27 -38.21 -43.04 20.37
CA VAL A 27 -38.44 -44.39 19.83
C VAL A 27 -37.10 -44.92 19.33
N GLU A 28 -36.68 -46.02 19.94
CA GLU A 28 -35.53 -46.84 19.59
C GLU A 28 -35.97 -47.91 18.58
N SER A 29 -35.27 -48.03 17.44
CA SER A 29 -35.30 -49.26 16.64
C SER A 29 -34.15 -49.33 15.66
N GLY A 30 -33.40 -50.44 15.78
CA GLY A 30 -32.93 -51.23 14.64
C GLY A 30 -31.69 -50.74 13.90
N ARG A 31 -30.54 -51.33 14.27
CA ARG A 31 -29.34 -51.42 13.41
C ARG A 31 -29.69 -52.07 12.07
N LEU A 32 -29.30 -51.45 10.97
CA LEU A 32 -28.76 -52.13 9.79
C LEU A 32 -27.67 -51.22 9.20
N GLY A 33 -26.44 -51.75 9.18
CA GLY A 33 -25.28 -51.10 8.59
C GLY A 33 -25.49 -50.92 7.09
N GLY A 34 -25.49 -49.67 6.66
CA GLY A 34 -25.15 -49.28 5.32
C GLY A 34 -24.04 -48.24 5.46
N GLU A 35 -22.80 -48.65 5.18
CA GLU A 35 -21.75 -47.71 4.81
C GLU A 35 -22.22 -46.99 3.55
N LEU A 36 -22.96 -45.90 3.73
CA LEU A 36 -23.09 -44.89 2.72
C LEU A 36 -21.70 -44.30 2.58
N TRP A 37 -21.06 -44.65 1.46
CA TRP A 37 -20.00 -43.86 0.86
C TRP A 37 -20.50 -42.43 0.84
N ALA A 38 -20.05 -41.63 1.80
CA ALA A 38 -20.26 -40.21 1.77
C ALA A 38 -19.51 -39.72 0.53
N GLU A 39 -20.22 -39.58 -0.57
CA GLU A 39 -19.80 -38.84 -1.75
C GLU A 39 -19.27 -37.50 -1.26
N SER A 40 -17.95 -37.44 -1.10
CA SER A 40 -17.21 -36.20 -0.89
C SER A 40 -17.09 -35.51 -2.25
N ASP A 41 -18.24 -35.29 -2.90
CA ASP A 41 -18.38 -34.65 -4.22
C ASP A 41 -18.44 -33.13 -4.11
N GLY A 42 -18.08 -32.59 -2.95
CA GLY A 42 -17.93 -31.17 -2.75
C GLY A 42 -16.62 -30.68 -3.37
N TRP A 43 -16.63 -29.48 -3.95
CA TRP A 43 -15.42 -28.74 -4.37
C TRP A 43 -14.27 -28.70 -3.34
N GLY A 44 -14.53 -29.03 -2.07
CA GLY A 44 -13.53 -29.20 -1.02
C GLY A 44 -12.64 -30.44 -1.12
N SER A 45 -13.02 -31.49 -1.86
CA SER A 45 -12.25 -32.73 -2.03
C SER A 45 -11.24 -32.68 -3.18
N MET A 46 -11.27 -31.63 -4.01
CA MET A 46 -10.41 -31.46 -5.18
C MET A 46 -8.92 -31.61 -4.84
N LEU A 47 -8.18 -32.32 -5.70
CA LEU A 47 -6.73 -32.46 -5.58
C LEU A 47 -6.05 -31.08 -5.59
N PRO A 48 -5.11 -30.81 -4.65
CA PRO A 48 -4.43 -29.52 -4.56
C PRO A 48 -3.79 -29.05 -5.87
N GLU A 49 -3.30 -29.97 -6.70
CA GLU A 49 -2.65 -29.70 -7.98
C GLU A 49 -3.66 -29.16 -9.00
N LEU A 50 -4.84 -29.80 -9.10
CA LEU A 50 -5.92 -29.36 -9.99
C LEU A 50 -6.52 -28.02 -9.54
N LEU A 51 -6.70 -27.87 -8.23
CA LEU A 51 -7.13 -26.62 -7.62
C LEU A 51 -6.15 -25.49 -7.93
N GLY A 52 -4.85 -25.76 -7.82
CA GLY A 52 -3.80 -24.81 -8.14
C GLY A 52 -3.83 -24.37 -9.60
N GLU A 53 -3.99 -25.32 -10.53
CA GLU A 53 -4.08 -25.03 -11.95
C GLU A 53 -5.33 -24.21 -12.31
N ILE A 54 -6.48 -24.51 -11.70
CA ILE A 54 -7.70 -23.73 -11.88
C ILE A 54 -7.48 -22.29 -11.42
N ILE A 55 -6.98 -22.09 -10.20
CA ILE A 55 -6.76 -20.75 -9.66
C ILE A 55 -5.73 -19.98 -10.49
N LYS A 56 -4.65 -20.64 -10.95
CA LYS A 56 -3.64 -20.04 -11.82
C LYS A 56 -4.26 -19.54 -13.13
N ARG A 57 -5.11 -20.35 -13.77
CA ARG A 57 -5.84 -19.94 -14.99
C ARG A 57 -6.82 -18.80 -14.73
N VAL A 58 -7.53 -18.82 -13.60
CA VAL A 58 -8.42 -17.71 -13.20
C VAL A 58 -7.62 -16.42 -13.02
N GLU A 59 -6.49 -16.49 -12.32
CA GLU A 59 -5.56 -15.39 -12.08
C GLU A 59 -4.94 -14.82 -13.37
N GLU A 60 -4.58 -15.70 -14.33
CA GLU A 60 -4.08 -15.33 -15.66
C GLU A 60 -5.19 -14.68 -16.51
N SER A 61 -6.43 -15.14 -16.38
CA SER A 61 -7.58 -14.58 -17.09
C SER A 61 -8.06 -13.23 -16.54
N GLU A 62 -7.76 -12.93 -15.28
CA GLU A 62 -8.17 -11.71 -14.57
C GLU A 62 -6.94 -10.92 -14.10
N ASP A 63 -6.20 -10.30 -15.03
CA ASP A 63 -4.93 -9.62 -14.73
C ASP A 63 -5.10 -8.27 -14.01
N ARG A 64 -6.33 -7.74 -13.90
CA ARG A 64 -6.67 -6.39 -13.40
C ARG A 64 -7.71 -6.40 -12.29
N TRP A 65 -7.57 -5.49 -11.33
CA TRP A 65 -8.62 -5.19 -10.34
C TRP A 65 -9.54 -4.07 -10.88
N PRO A 66 -10.87 -4.11 -10.67
CA PRO A 66 -11.64 -5.03 -9.80
C PRO A 66 -12.05 -6.35 -10.47
N GLN A 67 -11.59 -6.63 -11.68
CA GLN A 67 -12.00 -7.81 -12.46
C GLN A 67 -11.59 -9.14 -11.83
N ARG A 68 -10.64 -9.14 -10.89
CA ARG A 68 -10.20 -10.27 -10.03
C ARG A 68 -11.24 -10.81 -9.05
N GLN A 69 -12.52 -10.54 -9.27
CA GLN A 69 -13.60 -11.01 -8.41
C GLN A 69 -13.66 -12.54 -8.37
N SER A 70 -13.31 -13.23 -9.46
CA SER A 70 -13.30 -14.70 -9.48
C SER A 70 -12.15 -15.24 -8.64
N VAL A 71 -10.99 -14.60 -8.67
CA VAL A 71 -9.85 -14.94 -7.78
C VAL A 71 -10.26 -14.80 -6.31
N VAL A 72 -10.95 -13.72 -5.95
CA VAL A 72 -11.46 -13.53 -4.59
C VAL A 72 -12.53 -14.58 -4.25
N ALA A 73 -13.43 -14.88 -5.19
CA ALA A 73 -14.46 -15.90 -5.02
C ALA A 73 -13.86 -17.29 -4.76
N CYS A 74 -12.77 -17.65 -5.46
CA CYS A 74 -12.01 -18.87 -5.19
C CYS A 74 -11.56 -18.92 -3.72
N ALA A 75 -11.00 -17.83 -3.19
CA ALA A 75 -10.58 -17.75 -1.79
C ALA A 75 -11.74 -17.79 -0.75
N CYS A 76 -12.98 -17.63 -1.21
CA CYS A 76 -14.19 -17.66 -0.38
C CYS A 76 -14.85 -19.05 -0.30
N VAL A 77 -14.43 -20.04 -1.09
CA VAL A 77 -15.07 -21.37 -1.14
C VAL A 77 -14.90 -22.14 0.18
N CYS A 78 -13.65 -22.40 0.59
CA CYS A 78 -13.34 -23.06 1.87
C CYS A 78 -11.89 -22.74 2.30
N LYS A 79 -11.45 -23.24 3.47
CA LYS A 79 -10.09 -23.01 3.99
C LYS A 79 -9.01 -23.48 3.00
N LYS A 80 -9.14 -24.68 2.44
CA LYS A 80 -8.19 -25.25 1.48
C LYS A 80 -8.05 -24.38 0.22
N TRP A 81 -9.17 -23.96 -0.37
CA TRP A 81 -9.17 -23.03 -1.51
C TRP A 81 -8.55 -21.69 -1.18
N ARG A 82 -8.85 -21.14 0.01
CA ARG A 82 -8.26 -19.89 0.49
C ARG A 82 -6.75 -19.97 0.61
N ASP A 83 -6.24 -21.06 1.17
CA ASP A 83 -4.80 -21.23 1.40
C ASP A 83 -4.08 -21.38 0.05
N VAL A 84 -4.56 -22.25 -0.85
CA VAL A 84 -4.00 -22.38 -2.22
C VAL A 84 -4.10 -21.06 -3.01
N THR A 85 -5.22 -20.34 -2.93
CA THR A 85 -5.37 -19.05 -3.62
C THR A 85 -4.39 -18.01 -3.09
N LYS A 86 -4.21 -17.92 -1.77
CA LYS A 86 -3.22 -17.03 -1.17
C LYS A 86 -1.81 -17.40 -1.60
N ASP A 87 -1.49 -18.68 -1.63
CA ASP A 87 -0.16 -19.15 -2.01
C ASP A 87 0.13 -18.81 -3.47
N ILE A 88 -0.81 -19.00 -4.39
CA ILE A 88 -0.64 -18.61 -5.81
C ILE A 88 -0.46 -17.09 -5.94
N VAL A 89 -1.33 -16.31 -5.31
CA VAL A 89 -1.27 -14.83 -5.38
C VAL A 89 0.04 -14.28 -4.77
N LYS A 90 0.59 -14.93 -3.73
CA LYS A 90 1.84 -14.53 -3.08
C LYS A 90 3.11 -15.12 -3.72
N SER A 91 3.04 -16.31 -4.28
CA SER A 91 4.18 -16.99 -4.91
C SER A 91 4.46 -16.46 -6.31
N LEU A 92 3.46 -15.96 -7.03
CA LEU A 92 3.67 -15.35 -8.33
C LEU A 92 4.65 -14.15 -8.28
N PRO A 93 4.57 -13.20 -7.32
CA PRO A 93 5.58 -12.14 -7.22
C PRO A 93 6.97 -12.60 -6.74
N ASN A 94 7.12 -13.81 -6.18
CA ASN A 94 8.35 -14.30 -5.55
C ASN A 94 8.99 -15.52 -6.25
N SER A 95 8.34 -16.10 -7.27
CA SER A 95 8.85 -17.27 -7.98
C SER A 95 9.77 -16.83 -9.12
N SER A 96 11.06 -16.71 -8.78
CA SER A 96 12.17 -16.65 -9.72
C SER A 96 12.33 -17.98 -10.47
N SER A 97 11.35 -18.36 -11.28
CA SER A 97 11.51 -19.39 -12.31
C SER A 97 11.84 -18.70 -13.64
N SER A 98 12.84 -19.22 -14.33
CA SER A 98 13.61 -18.64 -15.45
C SER A 98 12.83 -18.40 -16.75
N THR A 99 11.51 -18.18 -16.69
CA THR A 99 10.68 -17.83 -17.85
C THR A 99 9.92 -16.54 -17.55
N ASN A 100 10.50 -15.43 -17.98
CA ASN A 100 9.99 -14.07 -18.15
C ASN A 100 8.56 -13.76 -17.65
N ASN A 101 8.48 -12.77 -16.75
CA ASN A 101 7.33 -11.89 -16.43
C ASN A 101 6.52 -12.12 -15.14
N ALA A 102 7.15 -12.59 -14.06
CA ALA A 102 6.58 -12.40 -12.72
C ALA A 102 7.29 -11.23 -12.02
N SER A 103 6.86 -9.99 -12.32
CA SER A 103 7.46 -8.77 -11.76
C SER A 103 6.96 -8.54 -10.33
N PRO A 104 7.82 -8.59 -9.29
CA PRO A 104 7.44 -8.12 -7.96
C PRO A 104 6.89 -6.69 -8.06
N GLY A 105 5.80 -6.42 -7.34
CA GLY A 105 5.19 -5.09 -7.28
C GLY A 105 3.83 -4.94 -7.97
N LYS A 106 3.31 -5.90 -8.76
CA LYS A 106 2.00 -5.74 -9.43
C LYS A 106 0.87 -5.37 -8.44
N ILE A 107 0.16 -4.26 -8.68
CA ILE A 107 -0.94 -3.79 -7.80
C ILE A 107 -2.24 -4.54 -8.11
N THR A 108 -2.41 -5.69 -7.47
CA THR A 108 -3.55 -6.59 -7.71
C THR A 108 -4.64 -6.49 -6.64
N PHE A 109 -4.28 -6.12 -5.42
CA PHE A 109 -5.20 -5.92 -4.29
C PHE A 109 -4.91 -4.61 -3.55
N PRO A 110 -5.87 -4.07 -2.76
CA PRO A 110 -5.61 -2.92 -1.90
C PRO A 110 -4.43 -3.09 -0.96
N SER A 111 -4.17 -4.31 -0.47
CA SER A 111 -3.00 -4.61 0.38
C SER A 111 -1.66 -4.37 -0.32
N CYS A 112 -1.60 -4.48 -1.65
CA CYS A 112 -0.40 -4.19 -2.45
C CYS A 112 0.00 -2.71 -2.37
N LEU A 113 -0.90 -1.80 -1.98
CA LEU A 113 -0.60 -0.36 -1.90
C LEU A 113 0.40 -0.01 -0.78
N LYS A 114 0.59 -0.92 0.18
CA LYS A 114 1.61 -0.84 1.23
C LYS A 114 2.83 -1.73 0.95
N GLN A 115 2.80 -2.50 -0.13
CA GLN A 115 3.94 -3.30 -0.57
C GLN A 115 4.90 -2.45 -1.43
N PRO A 116 6.19 -2.79 -1.46
CA PRO A 116 7.17 -2.11 -2.30
C PRO A 116 6.80 -2.18 -3.77
N GLY A 117 7.17 -1.15 -4.52
CA GLY A 117 7.06 -1.15 -5.97
C GLY A 117 8.03 -2.12 -6.64
N PRO A 118 7.95 -2.25 -7.97
CA PRO A 118 8.92 -2.98 -8.79
C PRO A 118 10.35 -2.41 -8.71
N ARG A 119 11.34 -3.26 -9.01
CA ARG A 119 12.77 -2.90 -9.04
C ARG A 119 13.15 -2.16 -10.31
N ASP A 120 12.77 -2.71 -11.45
CA ASP A 120 13.34 -2.31 -12.75
C ASP A 120 12.62 -1.08 -13.33
N LEU A 121 11.33 -1.22 -13.59
CA LEU A 121 10.49 -0.15 -14.14
C LEU A 121 9.62 0.45 -13.05
N PRO A 122 9.56 1.79 -12.90
CA PRO A 122 8.72 2.41 -11.89
C PRO A 122 7.25 2.18 -12.21
N HIS A 123 6.42 2.03 -11.19
CA HIS A 123 5.01 2.25 -11.39
C HIS A 123 4.77 3.71 -11.71
N GLN A 124 4.09 3.95 -12.83
CA GLN A 124 3.70 5.27 -13.25
C GLN A 124 2.30 5.59 -12.75
N CYS A 125 2.16 6.67 -11.99
CA CYS A 125 0.89 7.10 -11.42
C CYS A 125 0.58 8.55 -11.78
N LEU A 126 -0.69 8.92 -11.58
CA LEU A 126 -1.21 10.26 -11.73
C LEU A 126 -1.88 10.69 -10.43
N ILE A 127 -1.62 11.93 -10.01
CA ILE A 127 -2.31 12.59 -8.92
C ILE A 127 -3.20 13.68 -9.52
N LYS A 128 -4.51 13.58 -9.27
CA LYS A 128 -5.48 14.61 -9.64
C LYS A 128 -5.97 15.32 -8.38
N ARG A 129 -5.94 16.64 -8.36
CA ARG A 129 -6.35 17.47 -7.23
C ARG A 129 -7.71 18.09 -7.48
N ASN A 130 -8.62 17.97 -6.52
CA ASN A 130 -9.80 18.81 -6.44
C ASN A 130 -9.55 19.94 -5.41
N LYS A 131 -9.31 21.16 -5.91
CA LYS A 131 -9.06 22.33 -5.07
C LYS A 131 -10.26 22.67 -4.17
N LYS A 132 -11.50 22.51 -4.68
CA LYS A 132 -12.73 22.89 -3.96
C LYS A 132 -12.90 22.07 -2.68
N THR A 133 -12.65 20.77 -2.76
CA THR A 133 -12.79 19.85 -1.61
C THR A 133 -11.49 19.63 -0.85
N SER A 134 -10.37 20.20 -1.34
CA SER A 134 -9.01 19.88 -0.90
C SER A 134 -8.71 18.38 -0.90
N THR A 135 -9.23 17.67 -1.91
CA THR A 135 -9.04 16.22 -2.11
C THR A 135 -8.00 15.96 -3.20
N PHE A 136 -7.25 14.88 -3.06
CA PHE A 136 -6.26 14.38 -3.99
C PHE A 136 -6.58 12.93 -4.29
N TYR A 137 -6.50 12.55 -5.55
CA TYR A 137 -6.80 11.20 -6.02
C TYR A 137 -5.58 10.63 -6.73
N LEU A 138 -5.17 9.45 -6.31
CA LEU A 138 -4.07 8.69 -6.90
C LEU A 138 -4.63 7.65 -7.86
N TYR A 139 -4.08 7.61 -9.07
CA TYR A 139 -4.40 6.64 -10.11
C TYR A 139 -3.13 5.97 -10.63
N LEU A 140 -3.17 4.68 -10.88
CA LEU A 140 -2.17 3.98 -11.68
C LEU A 140 -2.40 4.28 -13.16
N ALA A 141 -1.39 4.79 -13.85
CA ALA A 141 -1.45 5.02 -15.28
C ALA A 141 -1.30 3.68 -16.02
N LEU A 142 -2.29 3.33 -16.85
CA LEU A 142 -2.27 2.11 -17.67
C LEU A 142 -1.78 2.37 -19.09
N THR A 143 -1.74 3.64 -19.49
CA THR A 143 -1.22 4.10 -20.77
C THR A 143 -0.28 5.28 -20.54
N PRO A 144 0.63 5.57 -21.50
CA PRO A 144 1.47 6.77 -21.42
C PRO A 144 0.69 8.08 -21.51
N SER A 145 -0.58 8.04 -21.96
CA SER A 145 -1.43 9.21 -22.10
C SER A 145 -1.94 9.71 -20.75
N PHE A 146 -1.81 11.02 -20.52
CA PHE A 146 -2.38 11.70 -19.35
C PHE A 146 -3.90 11.89 -19.42
N MET A 147 -4.52 11.56 -20.57
CA MET A 147 -5.96 11.73 -20.79
C MET A 147 -6.79 10.59 -20.18
N ASP A 148 -6.20 9.40 -20.05
CA ASP A 148 -6.85 8.31 -19.34
C ASP A 148 -6.96 8.63 -17.85
N LYS A 149 -8.08 8.27 -17.22
CA LYS A 149 -8.23 8.39 -15.76
C LYS A 149 -7.31 7.39 -15.05
N GLY A 150 -6.93 6.30 -15.70
CA GLY A 150 -6.17 5.22 -15.08
C GLY A 150 -6.99 4.50 -14.00
N LYS A 151 -6.33 3.60 -13.26
CA LYS A 151 -6.97 2.82 -12.20
C LYS A 151 -6.85 3.55 -10.85
N PHE A 152 -7.98 3.88 -10.23
CA PHE A 152 -7.99 4.49 -8.90
C PHE A 152 -7.30 3.61 -7.85
N LEU A 153 -6.48 4.22 -6.99
CA LEU A 153 -5.73 3.56 -5.93
C LEU A 153 -6.06 4.10 -4.53
N LEU A 154 -5.94 5.42 -4.34
CA LEU A 154 -6.08 6.08 -3.04
C LEU A 154 -6.71 7.46 -3.21
N ALA A 155 -7.45 7.90 -2.20
CA ALA A 155 -7.84 9.30 -2.05
C ALA A 155 -7.21 9.87 -0.77
N ALA A 156 -6.89 11.17 -0.79
CA ALA A 156 -6.44 11.89 0.39
C ALA A 156 -7.14 13.23 0.50
N ARG A 157 -7.62 13.58 1.70
CA ARG A 157 -8.22 14.89 1.94
C ARG A 157 -7.43 15.68 2.95
N ARG A 158 -7.13 16.92 2.59
CA ARG A 158 -6.43 17.87 3.46
C ARG A 158 -7.41 18.55 4.41
N TYR A 159 -7.10 18.49 5.70
CA TYR A 159 -7.79 19.16 6.79
C TYR A 159 -6.85 20.17 7.45
N ARG A 160 -7.40 21.29 7.91
CA ARG A 160 -6.69 22.24 8.78
C ARG A 160 -7.15 21.98 10.21
N GLN A 161 -6.23 21.58 11.08
CA GLN A 161 -6.50 21.37 12.50
C GLN A 161 -5.73 22.43 13.30
N GLY A 162 -6.41 23.54 13.57
CA GLY A 162 -5.78 24.72 14.15
C GLY A 162 -4.59 25.19 13.32
N ALA A 163 -3.41 25.10 13.91
CA ALA A 163 -2.16 25.57 13.33
C ALA A 163 -1.53 24.56 12.33
N HIS A 164 -1.93 23.28 12.41
CA HIS A 164 -1.36 22.15 11.68
C HIS A 164 -2.22 21.73 10.48
N THR A 165 -1.58 21.08 9.50
CA THR A 165 -2.26 20.49 8.35
C THR A 165 -2.23 18.98 8.47
N GLU A 166 -3.37 18.34 8.30
CA GLU A 166 -3.47 16.88 8.26
C GLU A 166 -4.01 16.41 6.91
N TYR A 167 -3.62 15.21 6.48
CA TYR A 167 -4.22 14.53 5.34
C TYR A 167 -4.69 13.14 5.78
N ILE A 168 -5.97 12.83 5.62
CA ILE A 168 -6.49 11.48 5.82
C ILE A 168 -6.43 10.77 4.47
N ILE A 169 -5.80 9.60 4.42
CA ILE A 169 -5.62 8.78 3.23
C ILE A 169 -6.53 7.55 3.32
N SER A 170 -7.30 7.28 2.27
CA SER A 170 -8.34 6.25 2.23
C SER A 170 -8.30 5.45 0.92
N LEU A 171 -8.77 4.20 0.98
CA LEU A 171 -9.07 3.36 -0.19
C LEU A 171 -10.36 3.76 -0.90
N ASP A 172 -11.19 4.57 -0.26
CA ASP A 172 -12.47 5.03 -0.80
C ASP A 172 -12.45 6.56 -0.90
N ALA A 173 -12.83 7.05 -2.07
CA ALA A 173 -12.89 8.47 -2.39
C ALA A 173 -14.01 9.20 -1.64
N ASP A 174 -15.08 8.49 -1.29
CA ASP A 174 -16.27 9.04 -0.64
C ASP A 174 -16.19 8.90 0.89
N GLU A 175 -15.39 7.96 1.40
CA GLU A 175 -15.15 7.76 2.84
C GLU A 175 -13.77 8.25 3.31
N LEU A 176 -13.66 9.55 3.58
CA LEU A 176 -12.40 10.23 3.98
C LEU A 176 -12.34 10.55 5.49
N SER A 177 -12.58 9.55 6.34
CA SER A 177 -12.53 9.70 7.80
C SER A 177 -11.60 8.66 8.44
N GLN A 178 -10.99 9.01 9.57
CA GLN A 178 -10.09 8.10 10.28
C GLN A 178 -10.83 6.88 10.88
N GLY A 179 -12.15 6.98 11.09
CA GLY A 179 -12.98 5.90 11.61
C GLY A 179 -13.57 4.97 10.53
N SER A 180 -13.36 5.26 9.24
CA SER A 180 -13.83 4.40 8.16
C SER A 180 -12.97 3.13 8.04
N ASN A 181 -13.60 2.04 7.60
CA ASN A 181 -12.90 0.80 7.26
C ASN A 181 -11.97 0.96 6.05
N ALA A 182 -12.15 2.00 5.25
CA ALA A 182 -11.30 2.35 4.12
C ALA A 182 -10.04 3.14 4.54
N TYR A 183 -9.90 3.52 5.82
CA TYR A 183 -8.76 4.30 6.32
C TYR A 183 -7.42 3.55 6.18
N VAL A 184 -6.49 4.17 5.45
CA VAL A 184 -5.15 3.61 5.16
C VAL A 184 -4.08 4.19 6.05
N GLY A 185 -4.19 5.47 6.38
CA GLY A 185 -3.20 6.20 7.15
C GLY A 185 -3.39 7.71 7.09
N LYS A 186 -2.48 8.44 7.75
CA LYS A 186 -2.54 9.89 7.90
C LYS A 186 -1.19 10.55 7.68
N LEU A 187 -1.17 11.76 7.14
CA LEU A 187 -0.03 12.66 7.14
C LEU A 187 -0.34 13.83 8.06
N SER A 188 0.58 14.21 8.95
CA SER A 188 0.42 15.39 9.82
C SER A 188 1.63 16.31 9.68
N SER A 189 1.39 17.62 9.57
CA SER A 189 2.45 18.63 9.46
C SER A 189 2.72 19.32 10.79
N ASP A 190 3.94 19.80 10.98
CA ASP A 190 4.21 20.85 11.95
C ASP A 190 3.52 22.17 11.57
N PHE A 191 3.69 23.18 12.43
CA PHE A 191 3.06 24.49 12.24
C PHE A 191 3.52 25.19 10.95
N LEU A 192 4.81 25.11 10.64
CA LEU A 192 5.42 25.80 9.49
C LEU A 192 5.19 25.05 8.17
N GLY A 193 4.75 23.79 8.22
CA GLY A 193 4.67 22.92 7.05
C GLY A 193 6.06 22.54 6.55
N THR A 194 7.02 22.37 7.47
CA THR A 194 8.42 22.04 7.19
C THR A 194 8.75 20.62 7.55
N ASN A 195 8.11 20.08 8.57
CA ASN A 195 8.24 18.69 8.97
C ASN A 195 6.87 18.03 8.88
N PHE A 196 6.85 16.81 8.34
CA PHE A 196 5.65 16.01 8.19
C PHE A 196 5.92 14.61 8.72
N THR A 197 4.94 14.04 9.43
CA THR A 197 4.98 12.68 9.94
C THR A 197 3.93 11.83 9.22
N ILE A 198 4.35 10.66 8.75
CA ILE A 198 3.52 9.69 8.04
C ILE A 198 3.11 8.59 9.03
N PHE A 199 1.80 8.36 9.14
CA PHE A 199 1.19 7.36 10.00
C PHE A 199 0.48 6.29 9.17
N ASP A 200 0.78 5.03 9.44
CA ASP A 200 0.10 3.87 8.90
C ASP A 200 -1.06 3.45 9.82
N SER A 201 -2.16 2.93 9.26
CA SER A 201 -3.30 2.36 10.00
C SER A 201 -3.01 1.02 10.69
N GLN A 202 -1.99 0.29 10.24
CA GLN A 202 -1.63 -1.05 10.69
C GLN A 202 -0.33 -1.03 11.51
N PRO A 203 -0.22 -1.87 12.55
CA PRO A 203 0.98 -1.96 13.36
C PRO A 203 2.14 -2.53 12.52
N PRO A 204 3.36 -1.93 12.59
CA PRO A 204 4.52 -2.41 11.85
C PRO A 204 5.05 -3.75 12.35
N HIS A 205 4.75 -4.13 13.59
CA HIS A 205 5.08 -5.43 14.18
C HIS A 205 4.07 -5.78 15.29
N SER A 206 4.00 -7.06 15.66
CA SER A 206 3.17 -7.52 16.76
C SER A 206 3.55 -6.82 18.07
N GLY A 207 2.58 -6.20 18.74
CA GLY A 207 2.81 -5.44 19.98
C GLY A 207 3.23 -3.97 19.81
N ALA A 208 3.32 -3.46 18.58
CA ALA A 208 3.57 -2.04 18.34
C ALA A 208 2.50 -1.17 19.01
N LYS A 209 2.92 -0.10 19.70
CA LYS A 209 2.01 0.84 20.34
C LYS A 209 1.66 1.97 19.36
N PRO A 210 0.37 2.29 19.18
CA PRO A 210 -0.02 3.42 18.34
C PRO A 210 0.44 4.73 18.98
N SER A 211 0.70 5.75 18.15
CA SER A 211 0.97 7.10 18.63
C SER A 211 -0.20 7.60 19.49
N SER A 212 0.12 8.08 20.69
CA SER A 212 -0.85 8.53 21.68
C SER A 212 -1.40 9.91 21.35
N SER A 213 -2.06 10.07 20.21
CA SER A 213 -2.87 11.27 20.00
C SER A 213 -4.14 11.15 20.85
N ARG A 214 -4.40 12.15 21.71
CA ARG A 214 -5.58 12.26 22.61
C ARG A 214 -6.95 12.18 21.90
N ALA A 215 -6.97 11.93 20.59
CA ALA A 215 -8.16 11.79 19.74
C ALA A 215 -8.73 10.37 19.69
N SER A 216 -8.09 9.38 20.33
CA SER A 216 -8.65 8.02 20.47
C SER A 216 -9.79 8.01 21.52
N ARG A 217 -10.83 8.81 21.29
CA ARG A 217 -12.11 8.61 21.99
C ARG A 217 -12.64 7.27 21.53
N ARG A 218 -12.89 6.40 22.51
CA ARG A 218 -13.43 5.05 22.38
C ARG A 218 -14.61 5.05 21.40
N PHE A 219 -14.37 4.67 20.16
CA PHE A 219 -15.44 4.23 19.27
C PHE A 219 -15.72 2.78 19.63
N ALA A 220 -16.73 2.57 20.47
CA ALA A 220 -17.28 1.24 20.70
C ALA A 220 -18.00 0.80 19.41
N SER A 221 -17.26 0.18 18.47
CA SER A 221 -17.91 -0.51 17.37
C SER A 221 -18.57 -1.77 17.92
N LYS A 222 -19.90 -1.80 17.95
CA LYS A 222 -20.68 -3.05 18.08
C LYS A 222 -20.50 -3.87 16.79
N GLN A 223 -19.31 -4.45 16.58
CA GLN A 223 -19.08 -5.37 15.48
C GLN A 223 -18.05 -6.42 15.89
N ILE A 224 -18.46 -7.69 15.79
CA ILE A 224 -17.70 -8.90 16.11
C ILE A 224 -16.72 -9.19 14.95
N SER A 225 -15.87 -8.21 14.62
CA SER A 225 -14.77 -8.37 13.68
C SER A 225 -13.47 -8.41 14.48
N PRO A 226 -12.60 -9.42 14.33
CA PRO A 226 -11.31 -9.47 15.02
C PRO A 226 -10.28 -8.45 14.48
N GLN A 227 -10.68 -7.53 13.61
CA GLN A 227 -9.80 -6.46 13.11
C GLN A 227 -9.55 -5.44 14.23
N VAL A 228 -8.30 -5.37 14.68
CA VAL A 228 -7.80 -4.38 15.65
C VAL A 228 -8.16 -2.97 15.15
N PRO A 229 -8.64 -2.06 16.01
CA PRO A 229 -8.92 -0.68 15.60
C PRO A 229 -7.72 -0.08 14.88
N ALA A 230 -7.95 0.55 13.73
CA ALA A 230 -6.89 1.19 12.95
C ALA A 230 -6.16 2.22 13.84
N GLY A 231 -4.94 1.88 14.25
CA GLY A 231 -4.07 2.74 15.04
C GLY A 231 -3.30 3.71 14.16
N ASN A 232 -2.66 4.73 14.74
CA ASN A 232 -1.76 5.60 13.98
C ASN A 232 -0.31 5.23 14.32
N PHE A 233 0.36 4.50 13.45
CA PHE A 233 1.73 4.04 13.65
C PHE A 233 2.70 4.85 12.80
N GLU A 234 3.68 5.49 13.42
CA GLU A 234 4.65 6.29 12.69
C GLU A 234 5.60 5.42 11.85
N VAL A 235 5.50 5.60 10.53
CA VAL A 235 6.27 4.86 9.52
C VAL A 235 7.27 5.73 8.76
N GLY A 236 7.24 7.05 8.96
CA GLY A 236 8.29 7.91 8.43
C GLY A 236 8.06 9.40 8.62
N GLN A 237 9.05 10.17 8.21
CA GLN A 237 9.09 11.62 8.33
C GLN A 237 9.62 12.24 7.03
N VAL A 238 9.14 13.45 6.72
CA VAL A 238 9.61 14.27 5.60
C VAL A 238 9.92 15.66 6.12
N SER A 239 11.15 16.13 5.90
CA SER A 239 11.63 17.43 6.36
C SER A 239 12.13 18.28 5.19
N TYR A 240 11.72 19.54 5.17
CA TYR A 240 12.19 20.58 4.26
C TYR A 240 13.13 21.52 5.00
N LYS A 241 14.39 21.59 4.58
CA LYS A 241 15.36 22.54 5.13
C LYS A 241 15.29 23.87 4.39
N PHE A 242 15.26 24.96 5.14
CA PHE A 242 15.43 26.30 4.60
C PHE A 242 16.89 26.58 4.27
N ASN A 243 17.11 27.27 3.14
CA ASN A 243 18.40 27.86 2.85
C ASN A 243 18.40 29.25 3.50
N LEU A 244 18.89 29.35 4.74
CA LEU A 244 18.87 30.60 5.52
C LEU A 244 19.83 31.68 4.95
N LEU A 245 20.82 31.30 4.16
CA LEU A 245 21.82 32.19 3.56
C LEU A 245 21.83 32.08 2.03
N LYS A 246 21.05 32.94 1.36
CA LYS A 246 21.14 33.42 -0.04
C LYS A 246 21.58 32.48 -1.18
N SER A 247 21.64 31.15 -1.01
CA SER A 247 21.86 30.24 -2.13
C SER A 247 20.55 30.11 -2.91
N ARG A 248 20.50 30.72 -4.09
CA ARG A 248 19.43 30.55 -5.08
C ARG A 248 19.42 29.10 -5.55
N GLY A 249 18.79 28.22 -4.78
CA GLY A 249 18.71 26.78 -5.07
C GLY A 249 17.42 26.15 -4.52
N PRO A 250 16.96 25.04 -5.11
CA PRO A 250 15.81 24.29 -4.60
C PRO A 250 15.98 23.88 -3.14
N ARG A 251 14.87 23.83 -2.39
CA ARG A 251 14.89 23.41 -0.98
C ARG A 251 15.36 21.98 -0.85
N ARG A 252 16.13 21.71 0.21
CA ARG A 252 16.59 20.36 0.53
C ARG A 252 15.46 19.61 1.23
N MET A 253 15.03 18.51 0.63
CA MET A 253 14.03 17.59 1.15
C MET A 253 14.72 16.31 1.60
N VAL A 254 14.42 15.88 2.83
CA VAL A 254 14.91 14.62 3.41
C VAL A 254 13.71 13.81 3.84
N CYS A 255 13.64 12.54 3.42
CA CYS A 255 12.60 11.61 3.84
C CYS A 255 13.26 10.45 4.59
N SER A 256 12.77 10.13 5.78
CA SER A 256 13.22 8.98 6.56
C SER A 256 12.05 8.01 6.70
N LEU A 257 12.17 6.79 6.19
CA LEU A 257 11.08 5.83 6.10
C LEU A 257 11.48 4.51 6.71
N LYS A 258 10.58 3.89 7.47
CA LYS A 258 10.71 2.48 7.87
C LYS A 258 10.29 1.62 6.69
N CYS A 259 11.20 0.79 6.20
CA CYS A 259 10.95 -0.10 5.07
C CYS A 259 10.93 -1.55 5.57
N PRO A 260 9.81 -2.29 5.47
CA PRO A 260 9.75 -3.68 5.94
C PRO A 260 10.72 -4.63 5.21
N VAL A 261 11.10 -4.29 3.98
CA VAL A 261 11.82 -5.18 3.04
C VAL A 261 13.22 -5.54 3.49
N LEU A 262 13.89 -4.68 4.26
CA LEU A 262 15.29 -4.93 4.60
C LEU A 262 15.46 -6.01 5.68
N GLN A 263 14.40 -6.40 6.38
CA GLN A 263 14.48 -7.35 7.49
C GLN A 263 14.62 -8.81 7.02
N GLU A 264 14.02 -9.18 5.88
CA GLU A 264 14.06 -10.57 5.41
C GLU A 264 15.44 -10.98 4.89
N THR A 265 16.22 -10.06 4.28
CA THR A 265 17.57 -10.40 3.79
C THR A 265 18.63 -10.49 4.88
N ILE A 266 18.37 -9.94 6.08
CA ILE A 266 19.32 -9.96 7.20
C ILE A 266 19.15 -11.23 8.04
N ASN A 267 17.92 -11.72 8.20
CA ASN A 267 17.65 -12.89 9.03
C ASN A 267 18.28 -14.19 8.48
N ASP A 268 18.45 -14.30 7.16
CA ASP A 268 19.10 -15.46 6.52
C ASP A 268 20.63 -15.46 6.63
N LYS A 269 21.25 -14.37 7.10
CA LYS A 269 22.72 -14.26 7.24
C LYS A 269 23.22 -14.26 8.69
N ILE A 270 22.33 -14.20 9.68
CA ILE A 270 22.67 -14.17 11.12
C ILE A 270 22.25 -15.49 11.79
N LEU A 271 22.60 -16.62 11.17
CA LEU A 271 22.64 -17.91 11.86
C LEU A 271 24.05 -18.52 11.77
N ASP A 272 25.09 -17.70 11.81
CA ASP A 272 26.46 -18.19 12.01
C ASP A 272 27.41 -17.09 12.51
N ASN A 273 27.21 -16.62 13.75
CA ASN A 273 28.33 -16.33 14.64
C ASN A 273 27.89 -15.93 16.05
N SER A 274 28.59 -16.52 17.02
CA SER A 274 28.35 -16.43 18.44
C SER A 274 28.83 -15.12 19.10
N LYS A 275 28.11 -14.71 20.15
CA LYS A 275 28.53 -13.96 21.36
C LYS A 275 29.47 -12.73 21.18
N MET A 276 28.96 -11.53 21.52
CA MET A 276 29.28 -10.79 22.76
C MET A 276 28.99 -9.27 22.64
N ASN A 277 28.27 -8.75 23.65
CA ASN A 277 28.21 -7.39 24.21
C ASN A 277 27.86 -6.13 23.36
N GLY A 278 27.01 -5.28 23.95
CA GLY A 278 27.06 -3.82 23.76
C GLY A 278 25.76 -3.17 23.29
N LEU A 279 25.13 -2.41 24.19
CA LEU A 279 24.01 -1.51 23.94
C LEU A 279 24.34 -0.50 22.82
N GLU A 280 23.72 -0.59 21.64
CA GLU A 280 23.58 0.56 20.70
C GLU A 280 22.58 0.32 19.54
N SER A 281 21.68 1.30 19.36
CA SER A 281 20.94 1.65 18.12
C SER A 281 19.87 0.67 17.57
N ALA A 282 18.61 0.96 17.89
CA ALA A 282 17.40 0.46 17.21
C ALA A 282 17.18 1.06 15.80
N SER A 283 18.24 1.39 15.04
CA SER A 283 18.16 2.11 13.76
C SER A 283 18.31 1.26 12.49
N SER A 284 18.40 -0.07 12.60
CA SER A 284 18.79 -0.96 11.50
C SER A 284 17.71 -1.25 10.43
N GLY A 285 16.76 -0.34 10.18
CA GLY A 285 15.67 -0.56 9.21
C GLY A 285 15.07 0.70 8.57
N CYS A 286 15.73 1.85 8.70
CA CYS A 286 15.24 3.13 8.17
C CYS A 286 15.96 3.49 6.87
N THR A 287 15.23 3.60 5.75
CA THR A 287 15.77 4.13 4.49
C THR A 287 15.65 5.65 4.50
N VAL A 288 16.78 6.33 4.26
CA VAL A 288 16.81 7.79 4.09
C VAL A 288 16.90 8.13 2.60
N LEU A 289 15.99 8.99 2.15
CA LEU A 289 15.92 9.51 0.79
C LEU A 289 16.15 11.02 0.80
N ARG A 290 16.79 11.54 -0.24
CA ARG A 290 17.01 12.99 -0.42
C ARG A 290 16.61 13.41 -1.82
N ASN A 291 16.23 14.69 -1.97
CA ASN A 291 15.99 15.21 -3.31
C ASN A 291 17.29 15.24 -4.12
N LYS A 292 17.23 14.77 -5.36
CA LYS A 292 18.32 14.88 -6.33
C LYS A 292 18.59 16.35 -6.61
N ALA A 293 19.86 16.74 -6.61
CA ALA A 293 20.26 18.10 -6.97
C ALA A 293 19.99 18.33 -8.47
N PRO A 294 19.46 19.50 -8.86
CA PRO A 294 19.28 19.80 -10.28
C PRO A 294 20.64 19.93 -10.97
N ARG A 295 20.66 19.69 -12.29
CA ARG A 295 21.85 19.93 -13.12
C ARG A 295 21.68 21.24 -13.87
N TRP A 296 22.77 21.97 -14.08
CA TRP A 296 22.76 23.16 -14.92
C TRP A 296 22.54 22.73 -16.38
N HIS A 297 21.59 23.37 -17.04
CA HIS A 297 21.31 23.13 -18.45
C HIS A 297 21.71 24.37 -19.26
N GLU A 298 22.82 24.28 -19.98
CA GLU A 298 23.48 25.41 -20.63
C GLU A 298 22.58 26.13 -21.64
N HIS A 299 21.90 25.40 -22.53
CA HIS A 299 21.02 26.03 -23.54
C HIS A 299 19.78 26.72 -22.93
N LEU A 300 19.31 26.26 -21.77
CA LEU A 300 18.11 26.81 -21.12
C LEU A 300 18.49 27.82 -20.02
N GLN A 301 19.78 27.94 -19.69
CA GLN A 301 20.31 28.75 -18.60
C GLN A 301 19.53 28.54 -17.27
N CYS A 302 19.19 27.28 -16.98
CA CYS A 302 18.39 26.89 -15.81
C CYS A 302 18.99 25.71 -15.05
N TRP A 303 18.72 25.66 -13.75
CA TRP A 303 18.87 24.44 -12.95
C TRP A 303 17.66 23.54 -13.18
N CYS A 304 17.88 22.38 -13.79
CA CYS A 304 16.82 21.53 -14.31
C CYS A 304 17.10 20.03 -14.00
N LEU A 305 16.03 19.26 -13.74
CA LEU A 305 16.08 17.81 -13.56
C LEU A 305 15.54 17.13 -14.82
N ASN A 306 16.10 15.97 -15.17
CA ASN A 306 15.60 15.20 -16.30
C ASN A 306 14.43 14.30 -15.87
N PHE A 307 13.22 14.69 -16.26
CA PHE A 307 11.99 13.93 -15.99
C PHE A 307 11.58 12.99 -17.13
N HIS A 308 12.39 12.84 -18.18
CA HIS A 308 12.12 11.95 -19.32
C HIS A 308 10.73 12.19 -19.95
N GLY A 309 10.34 13.46 -20.08
CA GLY A 309 9.03 13.85 -20.62
C GLY A 309 7.82 13.61 -19.70
N ARG A 310 8.02 13.02 -18.51
CA ARG A 310 6.93 12.79 -17.54
C ARG A 310 6.42 14.08 -16.90
N VAL A 311 7.28 15.08 -16.78
CA VAL A 311 6.94 16.39 -16.18
C VAL A 311 7.11 17.46 -17.24
N THR A 312 6.04 18.20 -17.49
CA THR A 312 5.94 19.17 -18.61
C THR A 312 5.73 20.60 -18.14
N VAL A 313 5.37 20.81 -16.87
CA VAL A 313 5.09 22.14 -16.32
C VAL A 313 6.10 22.48 -15.21
N ALA A 314 6.80 23.60 -15.36
CA ALA A 314 7.71 24.11 -14.33
C ALA A 314 6.95 24.41 -13.02
N SER A 315 7.51 23.97 -11.89
CA SER A 315 6.90 24.10 -10.57
C SER A 315 7.92 23.81 -9.47
N VAL A 316 7.86 24.56 -8.36
CA VAL A 316 8.64 24.28 -7.13
C VAL A 316 8.31 22.92 -6.50
N LYS A 317 7.24 22.26 -6.96
CA LYS A 317 6.82 20.93 -6.52
C LYS A 317 7.51 19.81 -7.29
N ASN A 318 8.23 20.11 -8.37
CA ASN A 318 8.87 19.08 -9.17
C ASN A 318 10.13 18.60 -8.46
N PHE A 319 10.21 17.31 -8.15
CA PHE A 319 11.38 16.72 -7.48
C PHE A 319 11.59 15.26 -7.87
N GLN A 320 12.82 14.79 -7.67
CA GLN A 320 13.20 13.39 -7.71
C GLN A 320 13.84 13.03 -6.37
N LEU A 321 13.54 11.87 -5.81
CA LEU A 321 14.21 11.33 -4.63
C LEU A 321 15.11 10.16 -4.99
N VAL A 322 16.27 10.13 -4.35
CA VAL A 322 17.29 9.07 -4.44
C VAL A 322 17.63 8.59 -3.03
N ALA A 323 18.07 7.34 -2.89
CA ALA A 323 18.52 6.82 -1.60
C ALA A 323 19.88 7.41 -1.23
N THR A 324 20.07 7.73 0.05
CA THR A 324 21.40 8.00 0.58
C THR A 324 22.03 6.69 1.02
N MET A 325 23.25 6.41 0.56
CA MET A 325 24.02 5.29 1.08
C MET A 325 24.27 5.48 2.58
N ASP A 326 24.11 4.40 3.34
CA ASP A 326 24.69 4.31 4.67
C ASP A 326 26.20 4.17 4.50
N GLN A 327 26.95 5.20 4.87
CA GLN A 327 28.41 5.26 4.73
C GLN A 327 29.13 4.23 5.61
N SER A 328 28.41 3.48 6.44
CA SER A 328 28.94 2.41 7.29
C SER A 328 29.11 1.05 6.57
N GLN A 329 28.61 0.88 5.34
CA GLN A 329 28.67 -0.41 4.61
C GLN A 329 29.73 -0.39 3.48
N PRO A 330 30.87 -1.08 3.63
CA PRO A 330 31.86 -1.22 2.56
C PRO A 330 31.32 -2.18 1.48
N GLY A 331 30.96 -1.65 0.32
CA GLY A 331 30.51 -2.44 -0.85
C GLY A 331 29.10 -2.15 -1.35
N GLY A 332 28.35 -1.27 -0.69
CA GLY A 332 27.07 -0.78 -1.19
C GLY A 332 27.26 0.13 -2.39
N ARG A 333 27.34 -0.44 -3.61
CA ARG A 333 27.17 0.33 -4.85
C ARG A 333 25.72 0.80 -4.94
N GLY A 334 25.43 1.89 -4.23
CA GLY A 334 24.26 2.71 -4.49
C GLY A 334 24.40 3.39 -5.82
N ASP A 335 23.49 3.10 -6.73
CA ASP A 335 23.35 3.92 -7.92
C ASP A 335 22.68 5.25 -7.50
N GLU A 336 23.47 6.29 -7.20
CA GLU A 336 22.96 7.65 -6.95
C GLU A 336 22.13 8.18 -8.14
N ASP A 337 22.21 7.53 -9.30
CA ASP A 337 21.37 7.85 -10.46
C ASP A 337 20.00 7.17 -10.46
N THR A 338 19.79 6.11 -9.67
CA THR A 338 18.48 5.47 -9.61
C THR A 338 17.49 6.34 -8.84
N VAL A 339 16.59 6.98 -9.60
CA VAL A 339 15.45 7.72 -9.07
C VAL A 339 14.40 6.73 -8.52
N LEU A 340 14.09 6.86 -7.23
CA LEU A 340 13.16 6.00 -6.50
C LEU A 340 11.75 6.59 -6.41
N LEU A 341 11.64 7.92 -6.40
CA LEU A 341 10.40 8.66 -6.54
C LEU A 341 10.61 9.85 -7.47
N GLN A 342 9.77 9.97 -8.48
CA GLN A 342 9.72 11.13 -9.37
C GLN A 342 8.33 11.75 -9.27
N PHE A 343 8.27 13.04 -8.97
CA PHE A 343 7.01 13.78 -8.88
C PHE A 343 7.10 15.10 -9.62
N GLY A 344 6.05 15.46 -10.34
CA GLY A 344 5.99 16.78 -10.96
C GLY A 344 4.68 17.12 -11.66
N LYS A 345 4.55 18.39 -12.01
CA LYS A 345 3.32 18.98 -12.56
C LYS A 345 3.24 18.75 -14.08
N VAL A 346 2.05 18.36 -14.55
CA VAL A 346 1.74 18.22 -15.98
C VAL A 346 0.54 19.04 -16.44
N GLY A 347 -0.29 19.50 -15.51
CA GLY A 347 -1.43 20.37 -15.77
C GLY A 347 -1.76 21.21 -14.55
N GLU A 348 -2.87 21.95 -14.58
CA GLU A 348 -3.23 22.86 -13.49
C GLU A 348 -3.38 22.13 -12.14
N ASP A 349 -4.11 21.02 -12.15
CA ASP A 349 -4.40 20.18 -10.99
C ASP A 349 -4.05 18.70 -11.23
N THR A 350 -3.12 18.44 -12.16
CA THR A 350 -2.65 17.09 -12.50
C THR A 350 -1.14 17.00 -12.40
N PHE A 351 -0.67 15.92 -11.77
CA PHE A 351 0.73 15.66 -11.46
C PHE A 351 1.06 14.20 -11.77
N THR A 352 2.27 13.92 -12.20
CA THR A 352 2.80 12.55 -12.32
C THR A 352 3.51 12.15 -11.03
N MET A 353 3.39 10.88 -10.67
CA MET A 353 4.10 10.27 -9.55
C MET A 353 4.62 8.91 -10.01
N ASP A 354 5.92 8.75 -10.18
CA ASP A 354 6.51 7.48 -10.58
C ASP A 354 7.37 6.93 -9.42
N TYR A 355 7.17 5.70 -8.99
CA TYR A 355 7.86 5.14 -7.82
C TYR A 355 8.36 3.71 -8.02
N ARG A 356 9.41 3.34 -7.27
CA ARG A 356 10.05 2.01 -7.25
C ARG A 356 10.22 1.52 -5.82
N LEU A 357 10.64 0.27 -5.64
CA LEU A 357 11.18 -0.16 -4.35
C LEU A 357 12.30 0.78 -3.88
N PRO A 358 12.45 1.03 -2.58
CA PRO A 358 11.72 0.40 -1.47
C PRO A 358 10.37 1.04 -1.15
N LEU A 359 9.91 2.03 -1.93
CA LEU A 359 8.67 2.74 -1.66
C LEU A 359 7.44 1.94 -2.05
N SER A 360 6.40 2.03 -1.22
CA SER A 360 5.04 1.64 -1.56
C SER A 360 4.24 2.79 -2.18
N ALA A 361 3.09 2.47 -2.81
CA ALA A 361 2.19 3.51 -3.35
C ALA A 361 1.72 4.47 -2.24
N PHE A 362 1.41 3.92 -1.06
CA PHE A 362 1.00 4.69 0.11
C PHE A 362 2.09 5.67 0.55
N GLN A 363 3.33 5.20 0.73
CA GLN A 363 4.45 6.06 1.14
C GLN A 363 4.77 7.11 0.07
N ALA A 364 4.86 6.72 -1.20
CA ALA A 364 5.12 7.64 -2.31
C ALA A 364 4.07 8.74 -2.39
N PHE A 365 2.78 8.38 -2.26
CA PHE A 365 1.69 9.34 -2.28
C PHE A 365 1.74 10.29 -1.09
N ALA A 366 1.95 9.76 0.13
CA ALA A 366 2.10 10.58 1.34
C ALA A 366 3.24 11.59 1.22
N ILE A 367 4.39 11.16 0.69
CA ILE A 367 5.54 12.04 0.43
C ILE A 367 5.16 13.15 -0.55
N CYS A 368 4.50 12.83 -1.67
CA CYS A 368 4.10 13.83 -2.66
C CYS A 368 3.10 14.86 -2.09
N LEU A 369 2.18 14.43 -1.20
CA LEU A 369 1.22 15.32 -0.54
C LEU A 369 1.89 16.42 0.30
N THR A 370 3.07 16.16 0.86
CA THR A 370 3.82 17.15 1.65
C THR A 370 4.14 18.42 0.83
N SER A 371 4.37 18.28 -0.48
CA SER A 371 4.66 19.41 -1.39
C SER A 371 3.50 20.40 -1.56
N PHE A 372 2.28 20.02 -1.14
CA PHE A 372 1.08 20.86 -1.14
C PHE A 372 0.79 21.49 0.23
N GLY A 373 1.50 21.04 1.28
CA GLY A 373 1.35 21.51 2.65
C GLY A 373 2.37 22.58 3.07
N THR A 374 3.42 22.82 2.28
CA THR A 374 4.44 23.82 2.58
C THR A 374 3.84 25.23 2.51
N LYS A 375 3.89 25.96 3.62
CA LYS A 375 3.30 27.32 3.74
C LYS A 375 4.20 28.41 3.19
N LEU A 376 5.50 28.14 3.11
CA LEU A 376 6.47 29.02 2.48
C LEU A 376 6.55 28.50 1.05
N ALA A 377 6.06 29.23 0.06
CA ALA A 377 6.17 28.86 -1.35
C ALA A 377 6.96 29.94 -2.06
#